data_AF-A0A413ITV2-F1
#
_entry.id   AF-A0A413ITV2-F1
#
_cell.length_a   1.000
_cell.length_b   1.000
_cell.length_c   1.000
_cell.angle_alpha   90.00
_cell.angle_beta   90.00
_cell.angle_gamma   90.00
#
_symmetry.space_group_name_H-M   'P 1'
#
loop_
_entity.id
_entity.type
_entity.pdbx_description
1 polymer ?
#
loop_
_entity_poly.entity_id
_entity_poly.type
_entity_poly.pdbx_seq_one_letter_code
_entity_poly.pdbx_strand_id
1 'polypeptide(L)'
;MNQLTKQSSDSEIKAYFNAVLKLTKSSEQFPVNLEEVWPLVYSEKGKAVRSLQDNFIENEDYKVFAQNGKNSNGGRPINEYRLSVSCLEYFIVRKVRPVFEVYRKVFHKTTSFQLNPTDPSIVKAKIMVAKFAMNTLNMNDSSKLLLVKSIGDPLGLPLPNYTESVDQLLSPTELLSRMGNPISTREFNQKMIAAGLLEVKERPSSSGKTKTFKSLTKEGMKYGENQVNPSNPKETQPLYYVGMFEKLFDMVTMNRQIV
;
A
#
# COMPACT_ATOMS: atom_id res chain seq x y z
N MET A 1 11.50 -38.83 -7.94
CA MET A 1 10.13 -38.40 -7.60
C MET A 1 9.16 -39.29 -8.40
N ASN A 2 7.85 -39.27 -8.14
CA ASN A 2 6.92 -40.09 -8.94
C ASN A 2 6.73 -39.47 -10.34
N GLN A 3 6.55 -40.32 -11.34
CA GLN A 3 6.26 -39.89 -12.71
C GLN A 3 4.84 -39.29 -12.78
N LEU A 4 4.75 -38.11 -13.39
CA LEU A 4 3.49 -37.43 -13.68
C LEU A 4 2.96 -37.89 -15.04
N THR A 5 1.65 -38.12 -15.07
CA THR A 5 0.91 -38.54 -16.26
C THR A 5 -0.33 -37.68 -16.43
N LYS A 6 -1.05 -37.84 -17.54
CA LYS A 6 -2.31 -37.11 -17.79
C LYS A 6 -3.40 -37.43 -16.76
N GLN A 7 -3.27 -38.54 -16.04
CA GLN A 7 -4.18 -38.96 -14.97
C GLN A 7 -3.76 -38.46 -13.58
N SER A 8 -2.56 -37.86 -13.44
CA SER A 8 -2.09 -37.34 -12.16
C SER A 8 -3.01 -36.25 -11.64
N SER A 9 -3.33 -36.32 -10.35
CA SER A 9 -4.16 -35.35 -9.66
C SER A 9 -3.42 -34.04 -9.41
N ASP A 10 -4.17 -32.95 -9.21
CA ASP A 10 -3.62 -31.64 -8.82
C ASP A 10 -2.74 -31.72 -7.57
N SER A 11 -3.07 -32.61 -6.62
CA SER A 11 -2.29 -32.80 -5.40
C SER A 11 -0.92 -33.44 -5.69
N GLU A 12 -0.85 -34.44 -6.57
CA GLU A 12 0.39 -35.09 -6.96
C GLU A 12 1.30 -34.15 -7.75
N ILE A 13 0.72 -33.41 -8.71
CA ILE A 13 1.44 -32.39 -9.49
C ILE A 13 1.99 -31.30 -8.55
N LYS A 14 1.18 -30.86 -7.58
CA LYS A 14 1.59 -29.88 -6.58
C LYS A 14 2.71 -30.42 -5.69
N ALA A 15 2.62 -31.66 -5.23
CA ALA A 15 3.65 -32.29 -4.41
C ALA A 15 4.98 -32.38 -5.17
N TYR A 16 4.93 -32.78 -6.45
CA TYR A 16 6.08 -32.80 -7.35
C TYR A 16 6.73 -31.42 -7.50
N PHE A 17 5.95 -30.40 -7.85
CA PHE A 17 6.45 -29.03 -7.99
C PHE A 17 7.05 -28.46 -6.71
N ASN A 18 6.50 -28.79 -5.54
CA ASN A 18 7.11 -28.40 -4.27
C ASN A 18 8.45 -29.11 -4.01
N ALA A 19 8.61 -30.36 -4.45
CA ALA A 19 9.88 -31.07 -4.37
C ALA A 19 10.92 -30.45 -5.30
N VAL A 20 10.56 -30.13 -6.55
CA VAL A 20 11.43 -29.40 -7.49
C VAL A 20 11.84 -28.05 -6.91
N LEU A 21 10.90 -27.29 -6.32
CA LEU A 21 11.19 -26.01 -5.67
C LEU A 21 12.16 -26.13 -4.47
N LYS A 22 12.19 -27.29 -3.80
CA LYS A 22 13.18 -27.55 -2.73
C LYS A 22 14.56 -27.80 -3.33
N LEU A 23 14.65 -28.60 -4.39
CA LEU A 23 15.91 -28.90 -5.09
C LEU A 23 16.57 -27.63 -5.65
N THR A 24 15.77 -26.71 -6.21
CA THR A 24 16.28 -25.42 -6.72
C THR A 24 16.89 -24.56 -5.62
N LYS A 25 16.34 -24.61 -4.39
CA LYS A 25 16.88 -23.88 -3.24
C LYS A 25 18.19 -24.48 -2.73
N SER A 26 18.45 -25.74 -3.06
CA SER A 26 19.71 -26.43 -2.78
C SER A 26 20.76 -26.24 -3.90
N SER A 27 20.57 -25.25 -4.78
CA SER A 27 21.47 -24.90 -5.90
C SER A 27 21.61 -25.96 -7.00
N GLU A 28 20.64 -26.88 -7.13
CA GLU A 28 20.58 -27.84 -8.24
C GLU A 28 20.13 -27.12 -9.53
N GLN A 29 20.99 -27.06 -10.56
CA GLN A 29 20.70 -26.34 -11.81
C GLN A 29 19.68 -27.06 -12.71
N PHE A 30 19.67 -28.39 -12.71
CA PHE A 30 18.78 -29.21 -13.54
C PHE A 30 17.96 -30.19 -12.67
N PRO A 31 17.02 -29.68 -11.86
CA PRO A 31 16.37 -30.47 -10.81
C PRO A 31 15.28 -31.44 -11.31
N VAL A 32 14.88 -31.35 -12.58
CA VAL A 32 13.74 -32.07 -13.14
C VAL A 32 14.22 -33.19 -14.05
N ASN A 33 13.81 -34.44 -13.83
CA ASN A 33 14.10 -35.52 -14.78
C ASN A 33 13.00 -35.58 -15.86
N LEU A 34 13.39 -35.60 -17.14
CA LEU A 34 12.45 -35.67 -18.25
C LEU A 34 11.51 -36.87 -18.16
N GLU A 35 12.00 -38.03 -17.68
CA GLU A 35 11.20 -39.25 -17.49
C GLU A 35 10.00 -39.02 -16.59
N GLU A 36 10.12 -38.11 -15.63
CA GLU A 36 9.07 -37.84 -14.65
C GLU A 36 7.97 -36.95 -15.23
N VAL A 37 8.21 -36.21 -16.30
CA VAL A 37 7.30 -35.13 -16.75
C VAL A 37 6.86 -35.22 -18.21
N TRP A 38 7.59 -35.92 -19.08
CA TRP A 38 7.21 -36.03 -20.49
C TRP A 38 5.79 -36.60 -20.74
N PRO A 39 5.27 -37.56 -19.94
CA PRO A 39 3.96 -38.15 -20.20
C PRO A 39 2.78 -37.18 -20.03
N LEU A 40 3.00 -36.03 -19.39
CA LEU A 40 1.99 -34.97 -19.29
C LEU A 40 1.59 -34.42 -20.67
N VAL A 41 2.52 -34.39 -21.62
CA VAL A 41 2.31 -33.79 -22.95
C VAL A 41 2.43 -34.83 -24.06
N TYR A 42 3.51 -35.60 -24.07
CA TYR A 42 3.88 -36.46 -25.19
C TYR A 42 3.36 -37.88 -25.00
N SER A 43 3.07 -38.55 -26.12
CA SER A 43 2.65 -39.96 -26.13
C SER A 43 3.81 -40.94 -25.92
N GLU A 44 5.04 -40.52 -26.23
CA GLU A 44 6.24 -41.34 -26.15
C GLU A 44 7.47 -40.48 -25.84
N LYS A 45 8.46 -41.06 -25.14
CA LYS A 45 9.72 -40.39 -24.80
C LYS A 45 10.48 -39.89 -26.02
N GLY A 46 10.51 -40.65 -27.11
CA GLY A 46 11.25 -40.30 -28.33
C GLY A 46 10.83 -38.95 -28.93
N LYS A 47 9.52 -38.67 -28.98
CA LYS A 47 8.97 -37.39 -29.42
C LYS A 47 9.34 -36.24 -28.48
N ALA A 48 9.30 -36.50 -27.18
CA ALA A 48 9.71 -35.51 -26.19
C ALA A 48 11.19 -35.15 -26.35
N VAL A 49 12.08 -36.15 -26.47
CA VAL A 49 13.52 -35.91 -26.64
C VAL A 49 13.81 -35.13 -27.92
N ARG A 50 13.22 -35.51 -29.07
CA ARG A 50 13.39 -34.75 -30.32
C ARG A 50 12.94 -33.30 -30.17
N SER A 51 11.72 -33.08 -29.66
CA SER A 51 11.21 -31.72 -29.46
C SER A 51 12.04 -30.90 -28.48
N LEU A 52 12.61 -31.53 -27.44
CA LEU A 52 13.52 -30.87 -26.51
C LEU A 52 14.79 -30.40 -27.23
N GLN A 53 15.43 -31.29 -27.99
CA GLN A 53 16.67 -31.00 -28.72
C GLN A 53 16.48 -29.97 -29.85
N ASP A 54 15.31 -29.95 -30.48
CA ASP A 54 15.03 -29.03 -31.59
C ASP A 54 14.73 -27.59 -31.13
N ASN A 55 14.27 -27.40 -29.89
CA ASN A 55 13.72 -26.12 -29.43
C ASN A 55 14.42 -25.52 -28.20
N PHE A 56 15.34 -26.24 -27.57
CA PHE A 56 16.03 -25.84 -26.33
C PHE A 56 17.52 -26.12 -26.41
N ILE A 57 18.31 -25.42 -25.59
CA ILE A 57 19.78 -25.44 -25.67
C ILE A 57 20.36 -26.39 -24.61
N GLU A 58 21.22 -27.32 -25.03
CA GLU A 58 21.95 -28.21 -24.12
C GLU A 58 22.98 -27.44 -23.28
N ASN A 59 23.05 -27.75 -21.99
CA ASN A 59 23.82 -27.06 -20.93
C ASN A 59 23.27 -25.69 -20.49
N GLU A 60 22.19 -25.20 -21.10
CA GLU A 60 21.46 -24.03 -20.61
C GLU A 60 20.06 -24.43 -20.10
N ASP A 61 19.27 -25.06 -20.98
CA ASP A 61 17.90 -25.47 -20.69
C ASP A 61 17.81 -26.91 -20.15
N TYR A 62 18.67 -27.80 -20.64
CA TYR A 62 18.72 -29.18 -20.21
C TYR A 62 20.13 -29.75 -20.24
N LYS A 63 20.36 -30.85 -19.51
CA LYS A 63 21.64 -31.58 -19.48
C LYS A 63 21.42 -33.06 -19.71
N VAL A 64 22.31 -33.68 -20.49
CA VAL A 64 22.29 -35.11 -20.80
C VAL A 64 23.33 -35.83 -19.95
N PHE A 65 22.91 -36.92 -19.30
CA PHE A 65 23.78 -37.84 -18.59
C PHE A 65 23.72 -39.19 -19.29
N ALA A 66 24.84 -39.63 -19.86
CA ALA A 66 24.95 -40.96 -20.43
C ALA A 66 25.03 -42.00 -19.29
N GLN A 67 24.17 -43.01 -19.29
CA GLN A 67 24.40 -44.16 -18.41
C GLN A 67 25.60 -44.94 -18.96
N ASN A 68 26.70 -44.93 -18.20
CA ASN A 68 27.87 -45.76 -18.47
C ASN A 68 27.56 -47.23 -18.10
N GLY A 69 26.89 -47.92 -19.02
CA GLY A 69 26.65 -49.36 -18.95
C GLY A 69 26.40 -49.88 -20.36
N LYS A 70 27.09 -50.96 -20.75
CA LYS A 70 26.72 -51.68 -21.98
C LYS A 70 25.27 -52.15 -21.82
N ASN A 71 24.39 -51.73 -22.73
CA ASN A 71 23.05 -52.29 -22.79
C ASN A 71 23.16 -53.81 -22.97
N SER A 72 22.69 -54.58 -21.99
CA SER A 72 22.75 -56.04 -21.97
C SER A 72 22.09 -56.68 -23.20
N ASN A 73 21.10 -55.98 -23.77
CA ASN A 73 20.28 -56.45 -24.89
C ASN A 73 20.72 -55.90 -26.26
N GLY A 74 21.84 -55.15 -26.32
CA GLY A 74 22.27 -54.43 -27.52
C GLY A 74 21.35 -53.24 -27.85
N GLY A 75 21.92 -52.06 -28.09
CA GLY A 75 21.14 -50.87 -28.45
C GLY A 75 21.81 -49.55 -28.01
N ARG A 76 21.23 -48.43 -28.45
CA ARG A 76 21.73 -47.08 -28.14
C ARG A 76 21.72 -46.82 -26.62
N PRO A 77 22.78 -46.23 -26.03
CA PRO A 77 22.87 -45.97 -24.60
C PRO A 77 21.62 -45.25 -24.07
N ILE A 78 21.18 -45.63 -22.86
CA ILE A 78 20.07 -44.96 -22.18
C ILE A 78 20.61 -43.64 -21.64
N ASN A 79 20.13 -42.54 -22.22
CA ASN A 79 20.45 -41.20 -21.77
C ASN A 79 19.38 -40.71 -20.79
N GLU A 80 19.82 -40.18 -19.65
CA GLU A 80 19.00 -39.42 -18.71
C GLU A 80 19.06 -37.94 -19.10
N TYR A 81 17.89 -37.32 -19.24
CA TYR A 81 17.76 -35.91 -19.59
C TYR A 81 17.22 -35.17 -18.38
N ARG A 82 17.92 -34.13 -17.92
CA ARG A 82 17.48 -33.27 -16.84
C ARG A 82 17.23 -31.86 -17.30
N LEU A 83 16.15 -31.24 -16.85
CA LEU A 83 15.68 -29.93 -17.28
C LEU A 83 15.89 -28.89 -16.18
N SER A 84 16.16 -27.65 -16.59
CA SER A 84 16.03 -26.48 -15.72
C SER A 84 14.55 -26.17 -15.44
N VAL A 85 14.27 -25.35 -14.42
CA VAL A 85 12.89 -24.93 -14.12
C VAL A 85 12.28 -24.12 -15.25
N SER A 86 13.08 -23.23 -15.86
CA SER A 86 12.65 -22.43 -17.02
C SER A 86 12.27 -23.34 -18.20
N CYS A 87 13.11 -24.34 -18.48
CA CYS A 87 12.84 -25.32 -19.53
C CYS A 87 11.56 -26.12 -19.22
N LEU A 88 11.37 -26.61 -17.99
CA LEU A 88 10.14 -27.28 -17.57
C LEU A 88 8.88 -26.42 -17.84
N GLU A 89 8.95 -25.12 -17.55
CA GLU A 89 7.84 -24.19 -17.74
C GLU A 89 7.35 -24.15 -19.19
N TYR A 90 8.26 -23.86 -20.13
CA TYR A 90 7.92 -23.71 -21.53
C TYR A 90 7.70 -25.06 -22.23
N PHE A 91 8.49 -26.07 -21.86
CA PHE A 91 8.48 -27.35 -22.53
C PHE A 91 7.26 -28.22 -22.19
N ILE A 92 6.83 -28.20 -20.91
CA ILE A 92 5.73 -29.02 -20.40
C ILE A 92 4.58 -28.16 -19.88
N VAL A 93 4.85 -27.29 -18.89
CA VAL A 93 3.81 -26.69 -18.05
C VAL A 93 2.85 -25.83 -18.87
N ARG A 94 3.36 -24.93 -19.72
CA ARG A 94 2.53 -24.01 -20.53
C ARG A 94 1.68 -24.70 -21.58
N LYS A 95 1.96 -25.96 -21.91
CA LYS A 95 1.19 -26.76 -22.88
C LYS A 95 -0.03 -27.42 -22.26
N VAL A 96 -0.13 -27.50 -20.93
CA VAL A 96 -1.23 -28.16 -20.22
C VAL A 96 -1.83 -27.21 -19.20
N ARG A 97 -3.03 -26.67 -19.48
CA ARG A 97 -3.64 -25.62 -18.66
C ARG A 97 -3.79 -25.99 -17.17
N PRO A 98 -4.30 -27.17 -16.79
CA PRO A 98 -4.39 -27.56 -15.38
C PRO A 98 -3.02 -27.59 -14.67
N VAL A 99 -2.01 -28.15 -15.34
CA VAL A 99 -0.63 -28.20 -14.82
C VAL A 99 -0.07 -26.79 -14.63
N PHE A 100 -0.32 -25.88 -15.57
CA PHE A 100 0.07 -24.47 -15.48
C PHE A 100 -0.57 -23.76 -14.27
N GLU A 101 -1.86 -24.01 -13.99
CA GLU A 101 -2.54 -23.43 -12.82
C GLU A 101 -1.95 -23.93 -11.49
N VAL A 102 -1.46 -25.17 -11.44
CA VAL A 102 -0.75 -25.69 -10.26
C VAL A 102 0.67 -25.12 -10.17
N TYR A 103 1.40 -25.09 -11.29
CA TYR A 103 2.76 -24.54 -11.36
C TYR A 103 2.81 -23.09 -10.90
N ARG A 104 1.91 -22.23 -11.40
CA ARG A 104 1.85 -20.83 -10.96
C ARG A 104 1.63 -20.72 -9.45
N LYS A 105 0.79 -21.56 -8.84
CA LYS A 105 0.56 -21.50 -7.38
C LYS A 105 1.81 -21.84 -6.56
N VAL A 106 2.72 -22.65 -7.12
CA VAL A 106 3.95 -23.10 -6.45
C VAL A 106 5.13 -22.16 -6.73
N PHE A 107 5.39 -21.85 -8.00
CA PHE A 107 6.56 -21.09 -8.45
C PHE A 107 6.26 -19.60 -8.64
N HIS A 108 5.07 -19.27 -9.16
CA HIS A 108 4.59 -17.89 -9.31
C HIS A 108 3.67 -17.55 -8.14
N LYS A 109 4.18 -17.63 -6.90
CA LYS A 109 3.57 -16.96 -5.75
C LYS A 109 3.61 -15.42 -5.93
N THR A 110 3.30 -14.90 -7.11
CA THR A 110 2.79 -13.55 -7.27
C THR A 110 1.48 -13.54 -6.52
N THR A 111 1.53 -12.94 -5.33
CA THR A 111 0.42 -12.70 -4.43
C THR A 111 -0.81 -12.38 -5.25
N SER A 112 -1.72 -13.35 -5.38
CA SER A 112 -3.12 -13.02 -5.65
C SER A 112 -3.56 -12.28 -4.40
N PHE A 113 -3.27 -10.98 -4.37
CA PHE A 113 -3.72 -10.05 -3.37
C PHE A 113 -5.24 -9.94 -3.53
N GLN A 114 -5.97 -10.94 -3.06
CA GLN A 114 -7.05 -10.62 -2.18
C GLN A 114 -6.37 -10.10 -0.92
N LEU A 115 -6.06 -8.79 -0.91
CA LEU A 115 -5.61 -8.09 0.30
C LEU A 115 -6.70 -8.38 1.33
N ASN A 116 -6.48 -9.36 2.20
CA ASN A 116 -7.36 -9.52 3.34
C ASN A 116 -7.15 -8.26 4.18
N PRO A 117 -8.13 -7.34 4.29
CA PRO A 117 -7.91 -6.04 4.92
C PRO A 117 -7.52 -6.16 6.41
N THR A 118 -7.67 -7.36 6.98
CA THR A 118 -7.32 -7.74 8.35
C THR A 118 -5.95 -8.41 8.50
N ASP A 119 -5.20 -8.62 7.42
CA ASP A 119 -3.85 -9.20 7.49
C ASP A 119 -2.94 -8.31 8.37
N PRO A 120 -2.21 -8.88 9.35
CA PRO A 120 -1.37 -8.12 10.28
C PRO A 120 -0.34 -7.20 9.60
N SER A 121 0.22 -7.60 8.45
CA SER A 121 1.19 -6.79 7.71
C SER A 121 0.55 -5.58 7.04
N ILE A 122 -0.66 -5.76 6.49
CA ILE A 122 -1.45 -4.68 5.86
C ILE A 122 -1.96 -3.71 6.92
N VAL A 123 -2.49 -4.23 8.03
CA VAL A 123 -2.94 -3.41 9.16
C VAL A 123 -1.78 -2.57 9.71
N LYS A 124 -0.59 -3.17 9.88
CA LYS A 124 0.61 -2.45 10.32
C LYS A 124 1.01 -1.35 9.34
N ALA A 125 0.95 -1.61 8.03
CA ALA A 125 1.21 -0.60 7.00
C ALA A 125 0.17 0.55 7.04
N LYS A 126 -1.12 0.23 7.16
CA LYS A 126 -2.20 1.23 7.30
C LYS A 126 -2.00 2.11 8.54
N ILE A 127 -1.66 1.52 9.68
CA ILE A 127 -1.38 2.25 10.92
C ILE A 127 -0.18 3.19 10.74
N MET A 128 0.88 2.75 10.07
CA MET A 128 2.06 3.58 9.81
C MET A 128 1.71 4.80 8.95
N VAL A 129 0.98 4.59 7.85
CA VAL A 129 0.52 5.68 6.97
C VAL A 129 -0.41 6.62 7.71
N ALA A 130 -1.35 6.09 8.51
CA ALA A 130 -2.26 6.93 9.29
C ALA A 130 -1.53 7.79 10.32
N LYS A 131 -0.57 7.22 11.06
CA LYS A 131 0.27 7.98 12.00
C LYS A 131 1.07 9.08 11.29
N PHE A 132 1.66 8.76 10.14
CA PHE A 132 2.37 9.74 9.32
C PHE A 132 1.42 10.88 8.91
N ALA A 133 0.26 10.56 8.33
CA ALA A 133 -0.71 11.57 7.90
C ALA A 133 -1.20 12.45 9.05
N MET A 134 -1.53 11.88 10.21
CA MET A 134 -1.97 12.66 11.39
C MET A 134 -0.91 13.67 11.85
N ASN A 135 0.36 13.26 11.85
CA ASN A 135 1.47 14.11 12.29
C ASN A 135 1.86 15.15 11.23
N THR A 136 1.79 14.80 9.94
CA THR A 136 2.19 15.68 8.84
C THR A 136 1.12 16.70 8.48
N LEU A 137 -0.16 16.31 8.55
CA LEU A 137 -1.29 17.15 8.12
C LEU A 137 -1.93 17.94 9.27
N ASN A 138 -1.43 17.80 10.50
CA ASN A 138 -1.96 18.44 11.71
C ASN A 138 -3.50 18.32 11.80
N MET A 139 -3.99 17.09 11.66
CA MET A 139 -5.43 16.81 11.56
C MET A 139 -6.15 17.17 12.87
N ASN A 140 -7.39 17.66 12.78
CA ASN A 140 -8.27 17.79 13.94
C ASN A 140 -8.78 16.42 14.43
N ASP A 141 -9.30 16.35 15.64
CA ASP A 141 -9.64 15.08 16.29
C ASP A 141 -10.77 14.33 15.57
N SER A 142 -11.75 15.03 15.01
CA SER A 142 -12.79 14.43 14.17
C SER A 142 -12.21 13.70 12.95
N SER A 143 -11.24 14.35 12.27
CA SER A 143 -10.58 13.76 11.10
C SER A 143 -9.67 12.59 11.49
N LYS A 144 -8.99 12.68 12.64
CA LYS A 144 -8.23 11.55 13.21
C LYS A 144 -9.16 10.37 13.47
N LEU A 145 -10.32 10.59 14.10
CA LEU A 145 -11.28 9.54 14.43
C LEU A 145 -11.79 8.84 13.17
N LEU A 146 -12.16 9.58 12.12
CA LEU A 146 -12.57 8.98 10.84
C LEU A 146 -11.47 8.11 10.23
N LEU A 147 -10.22 8.58 10.28
CA LEU A 147 -9.08 7.81 9.78
C LEU A 147 -8.84 6.53 10.62
N VAL A 148 -8.94 6.61 11.95
CA VAL A 148 -8.82 5.43 12.83
C VAL A 148 -9.96 4.45 12.57
N LYS A 149 -11.21 4.92 12.41
CA LYS A 149 -12.38 4.10 12.06
C LYS A 149 -12.19 3.32 10.76
N SER A 150 -11.65 3.96 9.73
CA SER A 150 -11.35 3.29 8.46
C SER A 150 -10.40 2.08 8.58
N ILE A 151 -9.62 2.02 9.66
CA ILE A 151 -8.71 0.92 9.98
C ILE A 151 -9.33 -0.04 10.99
N GLY A 152 -10.02 0.45 12.02
CA GLY A 152 -10.54 -0.34 13.13
C GLY A 152 -11.88 -1.02 12.87
N ASP A 153 -12.77 -0.43 12.07
CA ASP A 153 -14.09 -1.02 11.76
C ASP A 153 -13.95 -2.38 11.04
N PRO A 154 -13.06 -2.54 10.02
CA PRO A 154 -12.80 -3.85 9.43
C PRO A 154 -12.21 -4.89 10.40
N LEU A 155 -11.65 -4.45 11.54
CA LEU A 155 -11.06 -5.30 12.56
C LEU A 155 -12.04 -5.60 13.72
N GLY A 156 -13.24 -5.02 13.70
CA GLY A 156 -14.22 -5.17 14.79
C GLY A 156 -13.79 -4.49 16.09
N LEU A 157 -12.92 -3.46 16.03
CA LEU A 157 -12.47 -2.75 17.21
C LEU A 157 -13.56 -1.78 17.71
N PRO A 158 -13.84 -1.74 19.03
CA PRO A 158 -14.77 -0.77 19.58
C PRO A 158 -14.14 0.62 19.53
N LEU A 159 -14.63 1.47 18.63
CA LEU A 159 -14.16 2.86 18.47
C LEU A 159 -15.26 3.85 18.85
N PRO A 160 -14.91 5.01 19.46
CA PRO A 160 -15.86 6.07 19.76
C PRO A 160 -16.60 6.55 18.51
N ASN A 161 -17.88 6.91 18.64
CA ASN A 161 -18.64 7.39 17.49
C ASN A 161 -18.44 8.86 17.16
N TYR A 162 -18.06 9.63 18.17
CA TYR A 162 -17.85 11.06 18.12
C TYR A 162 -16.57 11.38 18.89
N THR A 163 -15.89 12.44 18.49
CA THR A 163 -14.91 13.11 19.34
C THR A 163 -15.63 14.18 20.14
N GLU A 164 -15.15 14.49 21.33
CA GLU A 164 -15.58 15.72 22.01
C GLU A 164 -15.25 16.90 21.08
N SER A 165 -16.26 17.67 20.67
CA SER A 165 -16.01 18.86 19.86
C SER A 165 -15.38 19.89 20.77
N VAL A 166 -14.15 20.31 20.47
CA VAL A 166 -13.45 21.35 21.25
C VAL A 166 -14.34 22.59 21.39
N ASP A 167 -15.09 22.94 20.34
CA ASP A 167 -16.30 23.79 20.35
C ASP A 167 -16.86 23.90 18.92
N GLN A 168 -17.99 24.58 18.71
CA GLN A 168 -18.35 25.08 17.37
C GLN A 168 -17.32 26.13 16.92
N LEU A 169 -16.79 25.99 15.70
CA LEU A 169 -15.88 26.97 15.08
C LEU A 169 -16.67 27.95 14.21
N LEU A 170 -16.55 29.24 14.47
CA LEU A 170 -17.25 30.29 13.72
C LEU A 170 -16.30 31.42 13.28
N SER A 171 -16.76 32.17 12.28
CA SER A 171 -16.03 33.35 11.82
C SER A 171 -16.05 34.46 12.86
N PRO A 172 -15.02 35.32 12.92
CA PRO A 172 -15.03 36.46 13.85
C PRO A 172 -16.20 37.41 13.60
N THR A 173 -16.66 37.55 12.35
CA THR A 173 -17.84 38.37 12.02
C THR A 173 -19.10 37.82 12.64
N GLU A 174 -19.31 36.51 12.58
CA GLU A 174 -20.49 35.87 13.17
C GLU A 174 -20.44 35.94 14.70
N LEU A 175 -19.28 35.68 15.30
CA LEU A 175 -19.12 35.73 16.76
C LEU A 175 -19.30 37.15 17.31
N LEU A 176 -18.75 38.17 16.65
CA LEU A 176 -19.00 39.58 17.01
C LEU A 176 -20.47 39.96 16.84
N SER A 177 -21.15 39.46 15.81
CA SER A 177 -22.58 39.68 15.63
C SER A 177 -23.40 39.08 16.78
N ARG A 178 -23.02 37.90 17.29
CA ARG A 178 -23.68 37.28 18.45
C ARG A 178 -23.48 38.10 19.74
N MET A 179 -22.34 38.80 19.86
CA MET A 179 -22.07 39.71 20.97
C MET A 179 -22.72 41.10 20.82
N GLY A 180 -23.55 41.31 19.78
CA GLY A 180 -24.18 42.61 19.52
C GLY A 180 -23.28 43.63 18.81
N ASN A 181 -22.28 43.16 18.05
CA ASN A 181 -21.33 43.97 17.29
C ASN A 181 -20.58 45.03 18.13
N PRO A 182 -19.90 44.63 19.22
CA PRO A 182 -19.23 45.59 20.12
C PRO A 182 -18.10 46.36 19.42
N ILE A 183 -17.43 45.73 18.45
CA ILE A 183 -16.46 46.34 17.55
C ILE A 183 -16.56 45.71 16.16
N SER A 184 -16.02 46.40 15.16
CA SER A 184 -15.93 45.82 13.82
C SER A 184 -14.95 44.64 13.76
N THR A 185 -15.19 43.68 12.86
CA THR A 185 -14.23 42.59 12.60
C THR A 185 -12.84 43.11 12.23
N ARG A 186 -12.77 44.27 11.56
CA ARG A 186 -11.50 44.92 11.22
C ARG A 186 -10.73 45.33 12.48
N GLU A 187 -11.42 45.96 13.43
CA GLU A 187 -10.84 46.42 14.68
C GLU A 187 -10.42 45.25 15.58
N PHE A 188 -11.27 44.21 15.66
CA PHE A 188 -10.92 42.97 16.36
C PHE A 188 -9.63 42.35 15.80
N ASN A 189 -9.52 42.23 14.47
CA ASN A 189 -8.31 41.71 13.83
C ASN A 189 -7.08 42.59 14.11
N GLN A 190 -7.22 43.91 14.18
CA GLN A 190 -6.11 44.80 14.55
C GLN A 190 -5.63 44.56 15.98
N LYS A 191 -6.56 44.40 16.93
CA LYS A 191 -6.25 44.06 18.32
C LYS A 191 -5.59 42.69 18.45
N MET A 192 -6.06 41.70 17.71
CA MET A 192 -5.47 40.35 17.65
C MET A 192 -4.04 40.37 17.09
N ILE A 193 -3.76 41.20 16.08
CA ILE A 193 -2.41 41.40 15.55
C ILE A 193 -1.52 42.07 16.60
N ALA A 194 -2.02 43.13 17.25
CA ALA A 194 -1.27 43.83 18.31
C ALA A 194 -0.94 42.92 19.50
N ALA A 195 -1.83 41.96 19.82
CA ALA A 195 -1.62 40.95 20.85
C ALA A 195 -0.72 39.78 20.41
N GLY A 196 -0.25 39.74 19.15
CA GLY A 196 0.57 38.64 18.63
C GLY A 196 -0.18 37.32 18.40
N LEU A 197 -1.51 37.34 18.42
CA LEU A 197 -2.37 36.15 18.25
C LEU A 197 -2.77 35.93 16.78
N LEU A 198 -2.66 36.96 15.94
CA LEU A 198 -2.97 36.90 14.52
C LEU A 198 -1.82 37.50 13.69
N GLU A 199 -1.50 36.88 12.57
CA GLU A 199 -0.48 37.33 11.63
C GLU A 199 -1.06 37.55 10.23
N VAL A 200 -0.42 38.44 9.47
CA VAL A 200 -0.75 38.69 8.06
C VAL A 200 0.26 37.95 7.19
N LYS A 201 -0.23 37.04 6.34
CA LYS A 201 0.57 36.27 5.39
C LYS A 201 0.36 36.74 3.97
N GLU A 202 1.36 36.54 3.13
CA GLU A 202 1.34 36.91 1.72
C GLU A 202 1.26 35.68 0.82
N ARG A 203 0.60 35.85 -0.33
CA ARG A 203 0.63 34.88 -1.42
C ARG A 203 0.61 35.57 -2.80
N PRO A 204 1.10 34.89 -3.84
CA PRO A 204 0.90 35.35 -5.20
C PRO A 204 -0.56 35.18 -5.66
N SER A 205 -1.09 36.21 -6.33
CA SER A 205 -2.34 36.18 -7.09
C SER A 205 -2.14 35.49 -8.44
N SER A 206 -3.22 34.95 -9.02
CA SER A 206 -3.23 34.51 -10.43
C SER A 206 -2.88 35.64 -11.41
N SER A 207 -3.05 36.89 -10.98
CA SER A 207 -2.69 38.10 -11.73
C SER A 207 -1.26 38.61 -11.46
N GLY A 208 -0.41 37.84 -10.77
CA GLY A 208 0.98 38.22 -10.45
C GLY A 208 1.17 39.23 -9.30
N LYS A 209 0.08 39.81 -8.76
CA LYS A 209 0.12 40.72 -7.60
C LYS A 209 0.16 39.95 -6.27
N THR A 210 0.78 40.51 -5.24
CA THR A 210 0.73 39.94 -3.88
C THR A 210 -0.64 40.19 -3.24
N LYS A 211 -1.24 39.15 -2.66
CA LYS A 211 -2.45 39.23 -1.82
C LYS A 211 -2.12 38.85 -0.39
N THR A 212 -2.75 39.51 0.57
CA THR A 212 -2.59 39.23 2.00
C THR A 212 -3.81 38.51 2.57
N PHE A 213 -3.57 37.53 3.44
CA PHE A 213 -4.59 36.82 4.21
C PHE A 213 -4.17 36.77 5.69
N LYS A 214 -5.12 36.41 6.57
CA LYS A 214 -4.90 36.40 8.02
C LYS A 214 -4.81 34.97 8.50
N SER A 215 -3.93 34.69 9.45
CA SER A 215 -3.75 33.36 10.03
C SER A 215 -3.51 33.51 11.53
N LEU A 216 -4.05 32.63 12.35
CA LEU A 216 -3.71 32.53 13.76
C LEU A 216 -2.24 32.12 13.91
N THR A 217 -1.54 32.74 14.86
CA THR A 217 -0.21 32.33 15.29
C THR A 217 -0.30 31.06 16.15
N LYS A 218 0.84 30.49 16.57
CA LYS A 218 0.85 29.35 17.50
C LYS A 218 0.07 29.63 18.79
N GLU A 219 0.17 30.85 19.31
CA GLU A 219 -0.57 31.29 20.50
C GLU A 219 -2.05 31.53 20.17
N GLY A 220 -2.37 32.08 18.99
CA GLY A 220 -3.74 32.27 18.53
C GLY A 220 -4.52 30.96 18.32
N MET A 221 -3.84 29.88 17.93
CA MET A 221 -4.49 28.56 17.74
C MET A 221 -5.03 27.92 19.03
N LYS A 222 -4.74 28.50 20.21
CA LYS A 222 -5.39 28.09 21.47
C LYS A 222 -6.87 28.46 21.52
N TYR A 223 -7.29 29.44 20.71
CA TYR A 223 -8.65 29.99 20.70
C TYR A 223 -9.41 29.69 19.39
N GLY A 224 -8.79 28.95 18.46
CA GLY A 224 -9.36 28.72 17.15
C GLY A 224 -8.46 27.92 16.22
N GLU A 225 -8.89 27.78 14.97
CA GLU A 225 -8.19 27.02 13.93
C GLU A 225 -8.01 27.84 12.65
N ASN A 226 -6.96 27.53 11.89
CA ASN A 226 -6.73 28.06 10.55
C ASN A 226 -7.28 27.10 9.49
N GLN A 227 -8.51 27.32 9.04
CA GLN A 227 -9.13 26.49 8.03
C GLN A 227 -8.65 26.89 6.63
N VAL A 228 -8.26 25.92 5.80
CA VAL A 228 -7.86 26.19 4.42
C VAL A 228 -9.08 26.69 3.65
N ASN A 229 -8.93 27.80 2.93
CA ASN A 229 -10.00 28.34 2.11
C ASN A 229 -10.32 27.37 0.96
N PRO A 230 -11.54 26.79 0.87
CA PRO A 230 -11.89 25.86 -0.20
C PRO A 230 -11.75 26.46 -1.60
N SER A 231 -11.96 27.78 -1.73
CA SER A 231 -11.82 28.51 -3.00
C SER A 231 -10.36 28.86 -3.32
N ASN A 232 -9.47 28.82 -2.32
CA ASN A 232 -8.05 29.08 -2.52
C ASN A 232 -7.19 28.28 -1.55
N PRO A 233 -6.72 27.08 -1.95
CA PRO A 233 -5.92 26.21 -1.08
C PRO A 233 -4.61 26.81 -0.56
N LYS A 234 -4.18 27.97 -1.10
CA LYS A 234 -3.00 28.72 -0.65
C LYS A 234 -3.31 29.77 0.42
N GLU A 235 -4.57 29.85 0.87
CA GLU A 235 -5.01 30.76 1.93
C GLU A 235 -5.59 29.97 3.10
N THR A 236 -5.44 30.53 4.29
CA THR A 236 -6.16 30.10 5.48
C THR A 236 -7.13 31.19 5.92
N GLN A 237 -8.17 30.77 6.65
CA GLN A 237 -9.12 31.63 7.33
C GLN A 237 -9.14 31.27 8.82
N PRO A 238 -8.96 32.26 9.71
CA PRO A 238 -9.05 32.03 11.14
C PRO A 238 -10.53 31.86 11.53
N LEU A 239 -10.85 30.72 12.16
CA LEU A 239 -12.11 30.47 12.84
C LEU A 239 -11.84 30.32 14.34
N TYR A 240 -12.81 30.65 15.18
CA TYR A 240 -12.65 30.66 16.64
C TYR A 240 -13.67 29.76 17.32
N TYR A 241 -13.27 29.16 18.43
CA TYR A 241 -14.13 28.35 19.28
C TYR A 241 -15.16 29.25 19.99
N VAL A 242 -16.45 28.92 19.86
CA VAL A 242 -17.57 29.75 20.38
C VAL A 242 -17.41 30.07 21.87
N GLY A 243 -17.19 29.07 22.72
CA GLY A 243 -17.07 29.18 24.18
C GLY A 243 -15.76 29.80 24.67
N MET A 244 -14.75 29.94 23.81
CA MET A 244 -13.51 30.63 24.14
C MET A 244 -13.48 32.07 23.61
N PHE A 245 -14.44 32.44 22.76
CA PHE A 245 -14.40 33.72 22.05
C PHE A 245 -14.58 34.92 22.96
N GLU A 246 -15.47 34.86 23.94
CA GLU A 246 -15.70 35.97 24.89
C GLU A 246 -14.43 36.27 25.70
N LYS A 247 -13.76 35.23 26.22
CA LYS A 247 -12.48 35.37 26.91
C LYS A 247 -11.38 35.94 26.00
N LEU A 248 -11.31 35.47 24.75
CA LEU A 248 -10.36 36.00 23.77
C LEU A 248 -10.65 37.47 23.49
N PHE A 249 -11.92 37.82 23.32
CA PHE A 249 -12.38 39.18 23.07
C PHE A 249 -11.94 40.11 24.20
N ASP A 250 -12.21 39.74 25.45
CA ASP A 250 -11.80 40.52 26.62
C ASP A 250 -10.29 40.67 26.70
N MET A 251 -9.54 39.59 26.46
CA MET A 251 -8.07 39.61 26.47
C MET A 251 -7.50 40.66 25.49
N VAL A 252 -8.04 40.75 24.28
CA VAL A 252 -7.49 41.66 23.25
C VAL A 252 -8.10 43.05 23.29
N THR A 253 -9.25 43.22 23.96
CA THR A 253 -9.94 44.52 24.06
C THR A 253 -9.65 45.23 25.38
N MET A 254 -9.46 44.50 26.49
CA MET A 254 -9.26 45.04 27.84
C MET A 254 -7.80 45.13 28.28
N ASN A 255 -6.83 44.67 27.48
CA ASN A 255 -5.41 44.96 27.73
C ASN A 255 -5.13 46.45 27.56
N ARG A 256 -5.42 47.20 28.63
CA ARG A 256 -4.98 48.57 28.88
C ARG A 256 -3.47 48.63 28.71
N GLN A 257 -3.03 49.68 28.02
CA GLN A 257 -1.69 50.23 28.15
C GLN A 257 -1.30 50.24 29.63
N ILE A 258 -0.33 49.41 30.01
CA ILE A 258 0.50 49.72 31.16
C ILE A 258 1.57 50.66 30.60
N VAL A 259 1.40 51.93 30.99
CA VAL A 259 2.34 53.05 30.78
C VAL A 259 3.70 52.70 31.36
#